data_AF-A0A0A1UIV6-F1
#
_entry.id   AF-A0A0A1UIV6-F1
#
_cell.length_a   1.000
_cell.length_b   1.000
_cell.length_c   1.000
_cell.angle_alpha   90.00
_cell.angle_beta   90.00
_cell.angle_gamma   90.00
#
_symmetry.space_group_name_H-M   'P 1'
#
loop_
_entity.id
_entity.type
_entity.pdbx_description
1 polymer ?
#
loop_
_entity_poly.entity_id
_entity_poly.type
_entity_poly.pdbx_seq_one_letter_code
_entity_poly.pdbx_strand_id
1 'polypeptide(L)'
;MLRRAPTMSDNQWNARVMWSCNDTHNWSKRALTKENESYIKAEARRIDANGENKRLRIDMNETLERKAAAGEAKKAKSIARQGAAKSKLDGIQLVNYLTYKELVHMRVSNLDLQIDKLRAMGNTGVHPKSTLRNKEAKVKEILAGLACQKINDTSTTQDTQDLWDKESESLEPNAPASGKLPAATQG
;
A
#
# COMPACT_ATOMS: atom_id res chain seq x y z
N MET A 1 0.99 17.46 9.02
CA MET A 1 1.10 18.58 8.07
C MET A 1 2.35 18.40 7.23
N LEU A 2 2.19 18.12 5.93
CA LEU A 2 3.31 18.11 4.98
C LEU A 2 3.83 19.54 4.82
N ARG A 3 5.15 19.74 4.93
CA ARG A 3 5.77 21.05 4.68
C ARG A 3 5.54 21.42 3.21
N ARG A 4 4.90 22.58 2.94
CA ARG A 4 4.75 23.13 1.57
C ARG A 4 6.10 23.51 0.92
N ALA A 5 7.18 23.63 1.70
CA ALA A 5 8.54 23.87 1.24
C ALA A 5 9.54 23.05 2.09
N PRO A 6 9.88 21.80 1.70
CA PRO A 6 10.73 20.90 2.49
C PRO A 6 12.19 21.39 2.64
N THR A 7 12.64 22.25 1.73
CA THR A 7 14.02 22.75 1.68
C THR A 7 14.24 24.04 2.47
N MET A 8 13.17 24.70 2.92
CA MET A 8 13.25 25.93 3.72
C MET A 8 13.24 25.61 5.22
N SER A 9 14.07 26.31 6.00
CA SER A 9 13.96 26.26 7.46
C SER A 9 12.67 26.92 7.93
N ASP A 10 12.21 26.56 9.14
CA ASP A 10 10.99 27.17 9.70
C ASP A 10 11.15 28.69 9.89
N ASN A 11 12.36 29.15 10.22
CA ASN A 11 12.67 30.58 10.29
C ASN A 11 12.56 31.28 8.94
N GLN A 12 13.05 30.66 7.86
CA GLN A 12 12.94 31.21 6.51
C GLN A 12 11.50 31.22 6.02
N TRP A 13 10.74 30.18 6.36
CA TRP A 13 9.33 30.09 6.01
C TRP A 13 8.50 31.11 6.79
N ASN A 14 8.69 31.20 8.11
CA ASN A 14 8.06 32.20 8.97
C ASN A 14 8.43 33.62 8.50
N ALA A 15 9.70 33.89 8.20
CA ALA A 15 10.12 35.19 7.67
C ALA A 15 9.38 35.50 6.36
N ARG A 16 9.28 34.56 5.42
CA ARG A 16 8.58 34.76 4.14
C ARG A 16 7.09 35.01 4.32
N VAL A 17 6.43 34.24 5.19
CA VAL A 17 4.99 34.38 5.47
C VAL A 17 4.73 35.71 6.17
N MET A 18 5.45 36.01 7.25
CA MET A 18 5.30 37.25 8.03
C MET A 18 5.66 38.48 7.21
N TRP A 19 6.66 38.39 6.33
CA TRP A 19 7.04 39.48 5.42
C TRP A 19 5.86 39.93 4.55
N SER A 20 5.10 38.96 4.01
CA SER A 20 3.91 39.23 3.20
C SER A 20 2.69 39.62 4.04
N CYS A 21 2.47 38.99 5.19
CA CYS A 21 1.27 39.21 6.00
C CYS A 21 1.28 40.56 6.74
N ASN A 22 2.44 41.06 7.14
CA ASN A 22 2.55 42.27 7.97
C ASN A 22 2.85 43.54 7.17
N ASP A 23 2.74 43.49 5.84
CA ASP A 23 3.16 44.58 4.94
C ASP A 23 4.60 45.09 5.22
N THR A 24 5.48 44.14 5.60
CA THR A 24 6.82 44.46 6.09
C THR A 24 7.65 45.16 5.01
N HIS A 25 7.35 44.90 3.73
CA HIS A 25 7.98 45.55 2.58
C HIS A 25 7.68 47.05 2.48
N ASN A 26 6.42 47.46 2.63
CA ASN A 26 6.08 48.88 2.55
C ASN A 26 6.47 49.63 3.83
N TRP A 27 6.45 48.94 4.97
CA TRP A 27 7.01 49.48 6.20
C TRP A 27 8.53 49.70 6.07
N SER A 28 9.28 48.70 5.59
CA SER A 28 10.74 48.79 5.49
C SER A 28 11.18 49.93 4.57
N LYS A 29 10.47 50.14 3.45
CA LYS A 29 10.74 51.25 2.52
C LYS A 29 10.51 52.65 3.12
N ARG A 30 9.61 52.77 4.10
CA ARG A 30 9.27 54.05 4.74
C ARG A 30 10.10 54.32 6.00
N ALA A 31 10.43 53.26 6.75
CA ALA A 31 11.02 53.37 8.07
C ALA A 31 12.55 53.17 8.09
N LEU A 32 13.12 52.47 7.12
CA LEU A 32 14.57 52.20 7.09
C LEU A 32 15.30 53.27 6.26
N THR A 33 16.33 53.86 6.85
CA THR A 33 17.34 54.62 6.10
C THR A 33 18.34 53.68 5.46
N LYS A 34 19.18 54.19 4.55
CA LYS A 34 20.23 53.40 3.89
C LYS A 34 21.23 52.82 4.89
N GLU A 35 21.53 53.53 5.97
CA GLU A 35 22.40 53.03 7.05
C GLU A 35 21.75 51.86 7.80
N ASN A 36 20.45 51.96 8.09
CA ASN A 36 19.73 50.88 8.76
C ASN A 36 19.66 49.63 7.87
N GLU A 37 19.42 49.81 6.57
CA GLU A 37 19.44 48.69 5.63
C GLU A 37 20.80 48.01 5.55
N SER A 38 21.90 48.78 5.50
CA SER A 38 23.25 48.23 5.39
C SER A 38 23.61 47.44 6.66
N TYR A 39 23.24 47.97 7.83
CA TYR A 39 23.40 47.29 9.11
C TYR A 39 22.61 45.98 9.17
N ILE A 40 21.32 45.99 8.83
CA ILE A 40 20.47 44.78 8.83
C ILE A 40 21.02 43.74 7.85
N LYS A 41 21.48 44.15 6.66
CA LYS A 41 22.10 43.25 5.67
C LYS A 41 23.41 42.65 6.21
N ALA A 42 24.24 43.43 6.90
CA ALA A 42 25.47 42.93 7.51
C ALA A 42 25.17 41.92 8.63
N GLU A 43 24.19 42.22 9.48
CA GLU A 43 23.80 41.35 10.59
C GLU A 43 23.15 40.05 10.10
N ALA A 44 22.29 40.11 9.07
CA ALA A 44 21.73 38.92 8.42
C ALA A 44 22.83 38.00 7.85
N ARG A 45 23.83 38.57 7.17
CA ARG A 45 24.99 37.80 6.67
C ARG A 45 25.80 37.19 7.80
N ARG A 46 25.97 37.90 8.93
CA ARG A 46 26.66 37.38 10.13
C ARG A 46 25.93 36.17 10.70
N ILE A 47 24.60 36.25 10.80
CA ILE A 47 23.75 35.14 11.26
C ILE A 47 23.84 33.95 10.30
N ASP A 48 23.80 34.19 8.99
CA ASP A 48 23.96 33.13 7.99
C ASP A 48 25.36 32.48 8.05
N ALA A 49 26.40 33.29 8.24
CA ALA A 49 27.78 32.81 8.39
C ALA A 49 28.02 31.99 9.66
N ASN A 50 27.23 32.19 10.72
CA ASN A 50 27.31 31.42 11.97
C ASN A 50 27.00 29.92 11.78
N GLY A 51 26.42 29.53 10.64
CA GLY A 51 26.24 28.11 10.28
C GLY A 51 25.23 27.35 11.13
N GLU A 52 24.57 28.00 12.09
CA GLU A 52 23.61 27.39 13.00
C GLU A 52 22.42 26.76 12.26
N ASN A 53 21.91 27.43 11.24
CA ASN A 53 20.88 26.90 10.36
C ASN A 53 21.35 25.63 9.62
N LYS A 54 22.63 25.54 9.26
CA LYS A 54 23.21 24.34 8.63
C LYS A 54 23.23 23.19 9.64
N ARG A 55 23.64 23.45 10.88
CA ARG A 55 23.63 22.46 11.98
C ARG A 55 22.23 21.94 12.26
N LEU A 56 21.24 22.83 12.35
CA LEU A 56 19.83 22.45 12.58
C LEU A 56 19.27 21.57 11.45
N ARG A 57 19.62 21.87 10.18
CA ARG A 57 19.21 21.01 9.06
C ARG A 57 19.84 19.62 9.13
N ILE A 58 21.11 19.53 9.52
CA ILE A 58 21.80 18.25 9.69
C ILE A 58 21.13 17.42 10.79
N ASP A 59 20.93 18.00 11.98
CA ASP A 59 20.27 17.30 13.09
C ASP A 59 18.83 16.88 12.74
N MET A 60 18.07 17.74 12.07
CA MET A 60 16.74 17.37 11.57
C MET A 60 16.80 16.19 10.59
N ASN A 61 17.75 16.19 9.65
CA ASN A 61 17.92 15.09 8.72
C ASN A 61 18.32 13.79 9.44
N GLU A 62 19.28 13.85 10.37
CA GLU A 62 19.68 12.69 11.17
C GLU A 62 18.51 12.11 11.97
N THR A 63 17.68 12.96 12.59
CA THR A 63 16.49 12.48 13.32
C THR A 63 15.47 11.83 12.40
N LEU A 64 15.30 12.34 11.17
CA LEU A 64 14.43 11.73 10.17
C LEU A 64 14.98 10.38 9.70
N GLU A 65 16.30 10.28 9.45
CA GLU A 65 16.97 9.04 9.10
C GLU A 65 16.84 7.99 10.21
N ARG A 66 17.07 8.38 11.47
CA ARG A 66 16.86 7.51 12.65
C ARG A 66 15.42 7.00 12.71
N LYS A 67 14.43 7.86 12.47
CA LYS A 67 13.00 7.47 12.43
C LYS A 67 12.70 6.53 11.26
N ALA A 68 13.27 6.79 10.08
CA ALA A 68 13.10 5.96 8.90
C ALA A 68 13.68 4.56 9.15
N ALA A 69 14.91 4.46 9.65
CA ALA A 69 15.55 3.20 10.00
C ALA A 69 14.75 2.40 11.05
N ALA A 70 14.25 3.06 12.10
CA ALA A 70 13.37 2.43 13.08
C ALA A 70 12.04 1.94 12.45
N GLY A 71 11.51 2.69 11.48
CA GLY A 71 10.34 2.31 10.69
C GLY A 71 10.60 1.05 9.86
N GLU A 72 11.72 0.98 9.14
CA GLU A 72 12.10 -0.19 8.36
C GLU A 72 12.30 -1.43 9.23
N ALA A 73 12.94 -1.30 10.39
CA ALA A 73 13.08 -2.40 11.34
C ALA A 73 11.72 -2.93 11.82
N LYS A 74 10.74 -2.05 12.05
CA LYS A 74 9.36 -2.45 12.42
C LYS A 74 8.64 -3.13 11.26
N LYS A 75 8.80 -2.63 10.02
CA LYS A 75 8.24 -3.25 8.82
C LYS A 75 8.80 -4.65 8.60
N ALA A 76 10.12 -4.81 8.67
CA ALA A 76 10.78 -6.12 8.55
C ALA A 76 10.26 -7.12 9.58
N LYS A 77 10.13 -6.71 10.86
CA LYS A 77 9.52 -7.56 11.91
C LYS A 77 8.07 -7.92 11.59
N SER A 78 7.28 -6.98 11.07
CA SER A 78 5.89 -7.23 10.67
C SER A 78 5.80 -8.24 9.53
N ILE A 79 6.62 -8.06 8.47
CA ILE A 79 6.68 -8.96 7.32
C ILE A 79 7.09 -10.36 7.76
N ALA A 80 8.12 -10.48 8.61
CA ALA A 80 8.55 -11.78 9.16
C ALA A 80 7.44 -12.48 9.95
N ARG A 81 6.68 -11.74 10.78
CA ARG A 81 5.52 -12.29 11.51
C ARG A 81 4.41 -12.75 10.57
N GLN A 82 4.10 -11.96 9.56
CA GLN A 82 3.09 -12.32 8.55
C GLN A 82 3.52 -13.55 7.75
N GLY A 83 4.79 -13.62 7.33
CA GLY A 83 5.35 -14.78 6.63
C GLY A 83 5.31 -16.05 7.48
N ALA A 84 5.70 -15.96 8.77
CA ALA A 84 5.60 -17.09 9.69
C ALA A 84 4.14 -17.54 9.92
N ALA A 85 3.19 -16.61 9.98
CA ALA A 85 1.77 -16.93 10.10
C ALA A 85 1.24 -17.62 8.83
N LYS A 86 1.60 -17.12 7.63
CA LYS A 86 1.24 -17.74 6.35
C LYS A 86 1.81 -19.15 6.23
N SER A 87 3.10 -19.33 6.50
CA SER A 87 3.76 -20.65 6.44
C SER A 87 3.11 -21.68 7.38
N LYS A 88 2.68 -21.26 8.58
CA LYS A 88 1.90 -22.13 9.48
C LYS A 88 0.54 -22.53 8.87
N LEU A 89 -0.15 -21.59 8.21
CA LEU A 89 -1.42 -21.87 7.56
C LEU A 89 -1.27 -22.74 6.31
N ASP A 90 -0.17 -22.63 5.57
CA ASP A 90 0.09 -23.44 4.38
C ASP A 90 0.20 -24.93 4.71
N GLY A 91 0.81 -25.28 5.84
CA GLY A 91 0.87 -26.66 6.33
C GLY A 91 -0.45 -27.24 6.86
N ILE A 92 -1.49 -26.41 7.01
CA ILE A 92 -2.81 -26.85 7.50
C ILE A 92 -3.69 -27.17 6.30
N GLN A 93 -4.08 -28.45 6.19
CA GLN A 93 -5.11 -28.88 5.24
C GLN A 93 -6.49 -28.45 5.73
N LEU A 94 -7.22 -27.76 4.84
CA LEU A 94 -8.63 -27.48 5.05
C LEU A 94 -9.41 -28.78 4.83
N VAL A 95 -10.25 -29.16 5.79
CA VAL A 95 -11.05 -30.38 5.65
C VAL A 95 -12.38 -30.01 5.00
N ASN A 96 -12.45 -30.13 3.67
CA ASN A 96 -13.55 -29.62 2.83
C ASN A 96 -14.92 -30.28 3.08
N TYR A 97 -14.96 -31.43 3.74
CA TYR A 97 -16.17 -32.23 3.98
C TYR A 97 -16.50 -32.39 5.47
N LEU A 98 -16.13 -31.42 6.31
CA LEU A 98 -16.45 -31.44 7.74
C LEU A 98 -17.96 -31.37 7.97
N THR A 99 -18.49 -32.39 8.64
CA THR A 99 -19.86 -32.39 9.18
C THR A 99 -19.92 -31.65 10.51
N TYR A 100 -21.12 -31.17 10.88
CA TYR A 100 -21.35 -30.52 12.17
C TYR A 100 -20.85 -31.37 13.36
N LYS A 101 -21.08 -32.69 13.32
CA LYS A 101 -20.68 -33.61 14.39
C LYS A 101 -19.16 -33.64 14.56
N GLU A 102 -18.40 -33.66 13.46
CA GLU A 102 -16.93 -33.67 13.50
C GLU A 102 -16.38 -32.35 14.03
N LEU A 103 -16.94 -31.22 13.60
CA LEU A 103 -16.56 -29.88 14.06
C LEU A 103 -16.80 -29.68 15.57
N VAL A 104 -17.89 -30.22 16.10
CA VAL A 104 -18.20 -30.15 17.53
C VAL A 104 -17.20 -30.96 18.37
N HIS A 105 -16.63 -32.05 17.84
CA HIS A 105 -15.63 -32.85 18.56
C HIS A 105 -14.20 -32.29 18.42
N MET A 106 -13.94 -31.42 17.46
CA MET A 106 -12.64 -30.77 17.31
C MET A 106 -12.28 -29.85 18.47
N ARG A 107 -10.97 -29.70 18.71
CA ARG A 107 -10.44 -28.69 19.65
C ARG A 107 -10.69 -27.28 19.10
N VAL A 108 -10.94 -26.32 19.99
CA VAL A 108 -11.16 -24.90 19.60
C VAL A 108 -9.95 -24.33 18.85
N SER A 109 -8.72 -24.72 19.22
CA SER A 109 -7.51 -24.35 18.50
C SER A 109 -7.54 -24.79 17.03
N ASN A 110 -8.10 -25.96 16.73
CA ASN A 110 -8.18 -26.47 15.36
C ASN A 110 -9.30 -25.75 14.59
N LEU A 111 -10.42 -25.43 15.24
CA LEU A 111 -11.48 -24.59 14.64
C LEU A 111 -10.94 -23.21 14.25
N ASP A 112 -10.15 -22.59 15.13
CA ASP A 112 -9.51 -21.30 14.87
C ASP A 112 -8.58 -21.34 13.65
N LEU A 113 -7.82 -22.43 13.50
CA LEU A 113 -6.95 -22.64 12.34
C LEU A 113 -7.74 -22.82 11.04
N GLN A 114 -8.86 -23.54 11.07
CA GLN A 114 -9.74 -23.70 9.90
C GLN A 114 -10.37 -22.36 9.50
N ILE A 115 -10.79 -21.51 10.46
CA ILE A 115 -11.27 -20.15 10.20
C ILE A 115 -10.18 -19.31 9.55
N ASP A 116 -8.97 -19.31 10.11
CA ASP A 116 -7.86 -18.54 9.56
C ASP A 116 -7.49 -19.00 8.14
N LYS A 117 -7.57 -20.32 7.86
CA LYS A 117 -7.33 -20.90 6.54
C LYS A 117 -8.41 -20.48 5.53
N LEU A 118 -9.69 -20.56 5.90
CA LEU A 118 -10.80 -20.11 5.04
C LEU A 118 -10.65 -18.63 4.65
N ARG A 119 -10.25 -17.78 5.60
CA ARG A 119 -9.99 -16.36 5.33
C ARG A 119 -8.76 -16.15 4.45
N ALA A 120 -7.69 -16.92 4.66
CA ALA A 120 -6.48 -16.87 3.83
C ALA A 120 -6.74 -17.28 2.38
N MET A 121 -7.72 -18.17 2.14
CA MET A 121 -8.16 -18.59 0.80
C MET A 121 -9.05 -17.55 0.10
N GLY A 122 -9.29 -16.38 0.71
CA GLY A 122 -10.06 -15.29 0.09
C GLY A 122 -11.54 -15.30 0.39
N ASN A 123 -12.02 -16.11 1.34
CA ASN A 123 -13.42 -16.11 1.74
C ASN A 123 -13.71 -14.88 2.62
N THR A 124 -14.11 -13.78 1.99
CA THR A 124 -14.36 -12.47 2.63
C THR A 124 -15.56 -12.48 3.58
N GLY A 125 -16.49 -13.43 3.41
CA GLY A 125 -17.64 -13.61 4.30
C GLY A 125 -17.30 -14.23 5.66
N VAL A 126 -16.09 -14.78 5.83
CA VAL A 126 -15.69 -15.45 7.08
C VAL A 126 -15.11 -14.44 8.07
N HIS A 127 -15.73 -14.33 9.23
CA HIS A 127 -15.34 -13.42 10.28
C HIS A 127 -14.03 -13.85 10.97
N PRO A 128 -13.24 -12.89 11.51
CA PRO A 128 -12.06 -13.22 12.30
C PRO A 128 -12.43 -14.03 13.55
N LYS A 129 -11.61 -15.03 13.93
CA LYS A 129 -11.83 -15.85 15.13
C LYS A 129 -12.01 -15.06 16.45
N SER A 130 -11.52 -13.83 16.53
CA SER A 130 -11.67 -12.93 17.69
C SER A 130 -13.09 -12.40 17.86
N THR A 131 -13.91 -12.36 16.81
CA THR A 131 -15.34 -11.99 16.91
C THR A 131 -16.19 -13.18 17.35
N LEU A 132 -15.73 -14.40 17.08
CA LEU A 132 -16.41 -15.66 17.39
C LEU A 132 -16.06 -16.14 18.80
N ARG A 133 -16.81 -15.67 19.80
CA ARG A 133 -16.55 -15.96 21.23
C ARG A 133 -16.73 -17.43 21.60
N ASN A 134 -17.72 -18.09 21.01
CA ASN A 134 -18.18 -19.42 21.46
C ASN A 134 -17.80 -20.49 20.45
N LYS A 135 -17.62 -21.73 20.90
CA LYS A 135 -17.29 -22.87 20.02
C LYS A 135 -18.34 -23.06 18.93
N GLU A 136 -19.61 -23.02 19.28
CA GLU A 136 -20.72 -23.18 18.32
C GLU A 136 -20.72 -22.10 17.23
N ALA A 137 -20.38 -20.85 17.57
CA ALA A 137 -20.26 -19.77 16.59
C ALA A 137 -19.14 -20.06 15.58
N LYS A 138 -18.00 -20.57 16.06
CA LYS A 138 -16.88 -21.00 15.19
C LYS A 138 -17.30 -22.15 14.26
N VAL A 139 -18.05 -23.13 14.77
CA VAL A 139 -18.57 -24.25 13.97
C VAL A 139 -19.52 -23.77 12.87
N LYS A 140 -20.50 -22.91 13.22
CA LYS A 140 -21.45 -22.34 12.25
C LYS A 140 -20.73 -21.53 11.17
N GLU A 141 -19.74 -20.73 11.56
CA GLU A 141 -18.95 -19.93 10.62
C GLU A 141 -18.19 -20.81 9.63
N ILE A 142 -17.54 -21.89 10.09
CA ILE A 142 -16.79 -22.80 9.22
C ILE A 142 -17.73 -23.46 8.21
N LEU A 143 -18.91 -23.91 8.65
CA LEU A 143 -19.92 -24.51 7.75
C LEU A 143 -20.41 -23.52 6.70
N ALA A 144 -20.69 -22.28 7.09
CA ALA A 144 -21.09 -21.22 6.17
C ALA A 144 -19.96 -20.89 5.16
N GLY A 145 -18.73 -20.78 5.63
CA GLY A 145 -17.56 -20.54 4.79
C GLY A 145 -17.35 -21.65 3.75
N LEU A 146 -17.45 -22.91 4.17
CA LEU A 146 -17.34 -24.07 3.26
C LEU A 146 -18.49 -24.10 2.24
N ALA A 147 -19.71 -23.71 2.62
CA ALA A 147 -20.83 -23.61 1.70
C ALA A 147 -20.61 -22.54 0.63
N CYS A 148 -20.14 -21.35 1.01
CA CYS A 148 -19.80 -20.28 0.06
C CYS A 148 -18.64 -20.67 -0.87
N GLN A 149 -17.67 -21.42 -0.37
CA GLN A 149 -16.55 -21.90 -1.19
C GLN A 149 -17.02 -22.85 -2.29
N LYS A 150 -17.91 -23.81 -1.97
CA LYS A 150 -18.47 -24.74 -2.98
C LYS A 150 -19.18 -24.00 -4.12
N ILE A 151 -19.89 -22.91 -3.79
CA ILE A 151 -20.55 -22.07 -4.79
C ILE A 151 -19.52 -21.41 -5.72
N ASN A 152 -18.46 -20.85 -5.15
CA ASN A 152 -17.40 -20.18 -5.92
C ASN A 152 -16.59 -21.16 -6.80
N ASP A 153 -16.37 -22.39 -6.32
CA ASP A 153 -15.69 -23.44 -7.10
C ASP A 153 -16.56 -23.87 -8.30
N THR A 154 -17.89 -23.93 -8.14
CA THR A 154 -18.81 -24.26 -9.24
C THR A 154 -18.95 -23.15 -10.28
N SER A 155 -18.96 -21.88 -9.88
CA SER A 155 -19.09 -20.75 -10.83
C SER A 155 -17.81 -20.53 -11.65
N THR A 156 -16.64 -20.74 -11.05
CA THR A 156 -15.35 -20.61 -11.75
C THR A 156 -15.17 -21.64 -12.87
N THR A 157 -15.81 -22.81 -12.74
CA THR A 157 -15.71 -23.89 -13.73
C THR A 157 -16.58 -23.63 -14.97
N GLN A 158 -17.73 -22.96 -14.81
CA GLN A 158 -18.60 -22.59 -15.94
C GLN A 158 -18.02 -21.45 -16.80
N ASP A 159 -17.42 -20.44 -16.18
CA ASP A 159 -16.81 -19.31 -16.90
C ASP A 159 -15.62 -19.73 -17.79
N THR A 160 -14.94 -20.83 -17.45
CA THR A 160 -13.83 -21.36 -18.25
C THR A 160 -14.33 -22.16 -19.47
N GLN A 161 -15.53 -22.75 -19.37
CA GLN A 161 -16.12 -23.56 -20.42
C GLN A 161 -16.79 -22.69 -21.51
N ASP A 162 -17.44 -21.58 -21.10
CA ASP A 162 -18.00 -20.57 -22.02
C ASP A 162 -16.93 -19.83 -22.86
N LEU A 163 -15.67 -19.82 -22.42
CA LEU A 163 -14.57 -19.20 -23.15
C LEU A 163 -14.03 -20.11 -24.28
N TRP A 164 -14.06 -21.43 -24.10
CA TRP A 164 -13.59 -22.41 -25.09
C TRP A 164 -14.65 -22.70 -26.18
N ASP A 165 -15.93 -22.60 -25.84
CA ASP A 165 -17.00 -22.75 -26.84
C ASP A 165 -17.05 -21.55 -27.81
N LYS A 166 -16.59 -20.36 -27.40
CA LYS A 166 -16.53 -19.17 -28.28
C LYS A 166 -15.34 -19.12 -29.23
N GLU A 167 -14.22 -19.77 -28.91
CA GLU A 167 -13.07 -19.87 -29.83
C GLU A 167 -13.25 -20.95 -30.91
N SER A 168 -14.21 -21.86 -30.71
CA SER A 168 -14.47 -22.98 -31.64
C SER A 168 -15.38 -22.58 -32.82
N GLU A 169 -16.05 -21.42 -32.77
CA GLU A 169 -17.04 -20.99 -33.77
C GLU A 169 -16.47 -20.04 -34.85
N SER A 170 -15.16 -19.72 -34.83
CA SER A 170 -14.57 -18.69 -35.72
C SER A 170 -13.48 -19.16 -36.69
N LEU A 171 -13.38 -20.45 -37.02
CA LEU A 171 -12.41 -20.95 -38.01
C LEU A 171 -13.11 -21.51 -39.26
N GLU A 172 -13.72 -20.61 -40.02
CA GLU A 172 -13.98 -20.82 -41.46
C GLU A 172 -12.64 -20.68 -42.24
N PRO A 173 -12.21 -21.68 -43.02
CA PRO A 173 -10.93 -21.64 -43.72
C PRO A 173 -11.04 -20.86 -45.04
N ASN A 174 -10.64 -19.59 -45.02
CA ASN A 174 -10.56 -18.78 -46.24
C ASN A 174 -9.26 -19.09 -47.00
N ALA A 175 -9.35 -19.89 -48.05
CA ALA A 175 -8.25 -20.19 -48.96
C ALA A 175 -7.89 -18.97 -49.82
N PRO A 176 -6.63 -18.51 -49.87
CA PRO A 176 -6.25 -17.46 -50.81
C PRO A 176 -5.88 -18.05 -52.18
N ALA A 177 -6.62 -17.59 -53.19
CA ALA A 177 -6.39 -17.83 -54.60
C ALA A 177 -5.08 -17.18 -55.09
N SER A 178 -4.41 -17.91 -55.96
CA SER A 178 -3.28 -17.54 -56.82
C SER A 178 -3.46 -16.20 -57.57
N GLY A 179 -2.39 -15.41 -57.71
CA GLY A 179 -2.28 -14.49 -58.85
C GLY A 179 -1.30 -13.32 -58.75
N LYS A 180 -0.19 -13.45 -59.50
CA LYS A 180 0.57 -12.40 -60.23
C LYS A 180 1.54 -11.48 -59.45
N LEU A 181 2.83 -11.76 -59.70
CA LEU A 181 3.97 -10.84 -59.63
C LEU A 181 3.93 -9.82 -60.78
N PRO A 182 4.30 -8.54 -60.56
CA PRO A 182 4.74 -7.65 -61.62
C PRO A 182 6.26 -7.46 -61.64
N ALA A 183 6.72 -7.16 -62.86
CA ALA A 183 8.09 -7.11 -63.32
C ALA A 183 8.90 -5.93 -62.75
N ALA A 184 10.20 -6.17 -62.66
CA ALA A 184 11.23 -5.22 -62.29
C ALA A 184 11.55 -4.25 -63.44
N THR A 185 11.61 -2.97 -63.12
CA THR A 185 12.24 -1.92 -63.92
C THR A 185 13.16 -1.14 -62.98
N GLN A 186 14.47 -1.18 -63.22
CA GLN A 186 15.37 -0.03 -63.28
C GLN A 186 16.83 -0.50 -63.36
N GLY A 187 17.48 -0.06 -64.43
CA GLY A 187 18.90 -0.15 -64.76
C GLY A 187 19.11 0.69 -66.01
#